data_AF-U2LFM3-F1
#
_entry.id   AF-U2LFM3-F1
#
_cell.length_a   1.000
_cell.length_b   1.000
_cell.length_c   1.000
_cell.angle_alpha   90.00
_cell.angle_beta   90.00
_cell.angle_gamma   90.00
#
_symmetry.space_group_name_H-M   'P 1'
#
loop_
_entity.id
_entity.type
_entity.pdbx_description
1 polymer ?
#
loop_
_entity_poly.entity_id
_entity_poly.type
_entity_poly.pdbx_seq_one_letter_code
_entity_poly.pdbx_strand_id
1 'polypeptide(L)'
;MPATSISWFSGNFFGTGGNSMAESVKKSLLLIPAYIGITACCIVVGELAYMVYFNTAHLVAGRPIELVNAYALARGFFIVVPVVIVLSPLFLSLYRIRHSGGGFLPVAVYIILCAATWIVLFPLFIEFKWKAEPTLPPASKNSPTAGYFRPYSGGIAYLLHDAPAPETAVVLNSTGDENAVCLSQIDTSVMEAESAPFADILIRETVPSFPVWIGSGIDMIELHAEQAWRSGHFAWLGFLSFAIALCSTYAVSFCSDWRLVGILYLLIMDGGVLSFNLLYHSEYFERLRQAAVPLAKTFPFFVRLGDPLLICINIGSAILCIAVGCLAAVVRAKRFKRNR
;
A
#
# COMPACT_ATOMS: atom_id res chain seq x y z
N MET A 1 39.77 -37.41 -0.85
CA MET A 1 38.79 -36.39 -1.26
C MET A 1 38.47 -36.56 -2.73
N PRO A 2 37.24 -36.98 -3.07
CA PRO A 2 36.64 -36.63 -4.34
C PRO A 2 35.33 -35.86 -4.16
N ALA A 3 35.07 -34.95 -5.11
CA ALA A 3 33.92 -34.07 -5.17
C ALA A 3 32.60 -34.86 -5.34
N THR A 4 31.67 -34.67 -4.40
CA THR A 4 30.29 -35.12 -4.52
C THR A 4 29.52 -34.19 -5.45
N SER A 5 29.12 -34.72 -6.60
CA SER A 5 28.22 -34.09 -7.55
C SER A 5 26.84 -33.89 -6.91
N ILE A 6 26.39 -32.63 -6.85
CA ILE A 6 25.01 -32.28 -6.50
C ILE A 6 24.15 -32.50 -7.74
N SER A 7 23.67 -33.72 -7.92
CA SER A 7 22.72 -34.12 -8.96
C SER A 7 21.34 -34.42 -8.36
N TRP A 8 20.73 -33.45 -7.68
CA TRP A 8 19.36 -33.56 -7.17
C TRP A 8 18.56 -32.30 -7.42
N PHE A 9 18.29 -31.96 -8.69
CA PHE A 9 17.19 -31.05 -9.06
C PHE A 9 16.73 -31.34 -10.49
N SER A 10 16.17 -32.53 -10.73
CA SER A 10 15.36 -32.81 -11.92
C SER A 10 13.89 -32.55 -11.60
N GLY A 11 13.45 -31.29 -11.73
CA GLY A 11 12.04 -30.92 -11.68
C GLY A 11 11.33 -31.42 -12.94
N ASN A 12 10.60 -32.54 -12.82
CA ASN A 12 9.72 -33.05 -13.87
C ASN A 12 8.60 -32.03 -14.15
N PHE A 13 8.73 -31.28 -15.24
CA PHE A 13 7.66 -30.41 -15.77
C PHE A 13 6.54 -31.21 -16.47
N PHE A 14 6.79 -32.48 -16.79
CA PHE A 14 5.79 -33.48 -17.17
C PHE A 14 6.16 -34.81 -16.48
N GLY A 15 5.37 -35.25 -15.51
CA GLY A 15 5.61 -36.48 -14.75
C GLY A 15 4.40 -37.39 -14.78
N THR A 16 4.52 -38.47 -15.55
CA THR A 16 3.68 -39.67 -15.52
C THR A 16 3.55 -40.28 -14.12
N GLY A 17 2.33 -40.68 -13.74
CA GLY A 17 2.05 -41.77 -12.79
C GLY A 17 1.91 -41.43 -11.29
N GLY A 18 0.67 -41.32 -10.82
CA GLY A 18 0.22 -41.63 -9.44
C GLY A 18 0.75 -40.78 -8.27
N ASN A 19 2.05 -40.83 -7.99
CA ASN A 19 2.67 -40.19 -6.81
C ASN A 19 3.00 -38.70 -7.02
N SER A 20 3.15 -38.23 -8.27
CA SER A 20 3.49 -36.84 -8.58
C SER A 20 2.33 -35.86 -8.39
N MET A 21 1.10 -36.31 -8.63
CA MET A 21 -0.10 -35.47 -8.56
C MET A 21 -0.51 -35.20 -7.11
N ALA A 22 -0.49 -36.23 -6.24
CA ALA A 22 -0.79 -36.07 -4.83
C ALA A 22 0.18 -35.10 -4.12
N GLU A 23 1.48 -35.17 -4.46
CA GLU A 23 2.49 -34.26 -3.92
C GLU A 23 2.31 -32.82 -4.44
N SER A 24 1.95 -32.65 -5.71
CA SER A 24 1.63 -31.35 -6.30
C SER A 24 0.38 -30.73 -5.66
N VAL A 25 -0.69 -31.52 -5.48
CA VAL A 25 -1.93 -31.11 -4.80
C VAL A 25 -1.66 -30.70 -3.36
N LYS A 26 -0.87 -31.49 -2.60
CA LYS A 26 -0.50 -31.14 -1.23
C LYS A 26 0.26 -29.81 -1.17
N LYS A 27 1.24 -29.60 -2.05
CA LYS A 27 2.01 -28.34 -2.12
C LYS A 27 1.13 -27.15 -2.51
N SER A 28 0.18 -27.35 -3.41
CA SER A 28 -0.80 -26.34 -3.80
C SER A 28 -1.75 -25.97 -2.67
N LEU A 29 -2.26 -26.94 -1.92
CA LEU A 29 -3.16 -26.70 -0.78
C LEU A 29 -2.45 -26.02 0.37
N LEU A 30 -1.17 -26.31 0.61
CA LEU A 30 -0.35 -25.62 1.62
C LEU A 30 -0.16 -24.13 1.33
N LEU A 31 -0.38 -23.68 0.10
CA LEU A 31 -0.32 -22.27 -0.26
C LEU A 31 -1.41 -21.44 0.44
N ILE A 32 -2.58 -22.03 0.69
CA ILE A 32 -3.73 -21.35 1.31
C ILE A 32 -3.44 -20.95 2.77
N PRO A 33 -3.11 -21.88 3.69
CA PRO A 33 -2.79 -21.50 5.06
C PRO A 33 -1.50 -20.66 5.15
N ALA A 34 -0.54 -20.86 4.23
CA ALA A 34 0.64 -19.99 4.16
C ALA A 34 0.27 -18.56 3.79
N TYR A 35 -0.61 -18.36 2.81
CA TYR A 35 -1.12 -17.04 2.45
C TYR A 35 -1.80 -16.37 3.63
N ILE A 36 -2.75 -17.06 4.30
CA ILE A 36 -3.46 -16.55 5.48
C ILE A 36 -2.47 -16.15 6.59
N GLY A 37 -1.50 -17.03 6.89
CA GLY A 37 -0.49 -16.76 7.91
C GLY A 37 0.39 -15.55 7.57
N ILE A 38 0.80 -15.40 6.31
CA ILE A 38 1.58 -14.25 5.84
C ILE A 38 0.74 -12.97 5.94
N THR A 39 -0.52 -12.99 5.49
CA THR A 39 -1.39 -11.80 5.53
C THR A 39 -1.63 -11.35 6.97
N ALA A 40 -1.97 -12.29 7.86
CA ALA A 40 -2.16 -11.99 9.28
C ALA A 40 -0.88 -11.43 9.93
N CYS A 41 0.28 -12.02 9.64
CA CYS A 41 1.56 -11.53 10.13
C CYS A 41 1.86 -10.11 9.62
N CYS A 42 1.64 -9.82 8.33
CA CYS A 42 1.83 -8.50 7.76
C CYS A 42 0.89 -7.45 8.40
N ILE A 43 -0.36 -7.80 8.68
CA ILE A 43 -1.30 -6.91 9.39
C ILE A 43 -0.78 -6.63 10.79
N VAL A 44 -0.42 -7.66 11.57
CA VAL A 44 0.09 -7.48 12.94
C VAL A 44 1.37 -6.62 12.97
N VAL A 45 2.32 -6.88 12.07
CA VAL A 45 3.54 -6.08 11.98
C VAL A 45 3.24 -4.64 11.55
N GLY A 46 2.31 -4.46 10.60
CA GLY A 46 1.87 -3.14 10.17
C GLY A 46 1.19 -2.35 11.28
N GLU A 47 0.31 -2.99 12.06
CA GLU A 47 -0.32 -2.39 13.25
C GLU A 47 0.71 -1.96 14.28
N LEU A 48 1.70 -2.81 14.57
CA LEU A 48 2.77 -2.47 15.50
C LEU A 48 3.58 -1.28 14.99
N ALA A 49 3.91 -1.24 13.69
CA ALA A 49 4.59 -0.10 13.09
C ALA A 49 3.75 1.18 13.16
N TYR A 50 2.44 1.09 12.91
CA TYR A 50 1.52 2.21 13.03
C TYR A 50 1.42 2.70 14.47
N MET A 51 1.34 1.80 15.45
CA MET A 51 1.33 2.14 16.88
C MET A 51 2.62 2.84 17.32
N VAL A 52 3.78 2.40 16.81
CA VAL A 52 5.06 3.09 17.06
C VAL A 52 5.05 4.49 16.45
N TYR A 53 4.58 4.65 15.22
CA TYR A 53 4.42 5.96 14.59
C TYR A 53 3.47 6.86 15.39
N PHE A 54 2.31 6.36 15.76
CA PHE A 54 1.29 7.07 16.54
C PHE A 54 1.83 7.52 17.91
N ASN A 55 2.50 6.61 18.63
CA ASN A 55 3.11 6.93 19.92
C ASN A 55 4.28 7.90 19.80
N THR A 56 5.07 7.83 18.72
CA THR A 56 6.15 8.79 18.48
C THR A 56 5.56 10.18 18.22
N ALA A 57 4.51 10.27 17.39
CA ALA A 57 3.81 11.53 17.15
C ALA A 57 3.21 12.12 18.44
N HIS A 58 2.62 11.27 19.30
CA HIS A 58 2.11 11.68 20.60
C HIS A 58 3.21 12.10 21.59
N LEU A 59 4.32 11.37 21.66
CA LEU A 59 5.44 11.69 22.53
C LEU A 59 6.04 13.05 22.19
N VAL A 60 6.23 13.34 20.89
CA VAL A 60 6.75 14.64 20.46
C VAL A 60 5.70 15.74 20.67
N ALA A 61 4.40 15.41 20.70
CA ALA A 61 3.33 16.30 21.13
C ALA A 61 3.19 16.40 22.67
N GLY A 62 4.15 15.91 23.45
CA GLY A 62 4.15 16.01 24.91
C GLY A 62 3.13 15.10 25.63
N ARG A 63 2.54 14.13 24.94
CA ARG A 63 1.60 13.15 25.53
C ARG A 63 2.34 11.92 26.05
N PRO A 64 1.84 11.27 27.12
CA PRO A 64 2.39 10.01 27.58
C PRO A 64 2.25 8.91 26.52
N ILE A 65 3.22 7.99 26.49
CA ILE A 65 3.20 6.84 25.58
C ILE A 65 2.12 5.88 26.05
N GLU A 66 1.18 5.56 25.18
CA GLU A 66 0.16 4.54 25.43
C GLU A 66 0.53 3.26 24.67
N LEU A 67 0.92 2.22 25.42
CA LEU A 67 1.31 0.93 24.82
C LEU A 67 0.18 0.31 23.99
N VAL A 68 -1.08 0.51 24.40
CA VAL A 68 -2.27 0.01 23.70
C VAL A 68 -3.33 1.10 23.72
N ASN A 69 -3.63 1.67 22.56
CA ASN A 69 -4.72 2.62 22.36
C ASN A 69 -5.72 2.00 21.37
N ALA A 70 -6.95 1.75 21.81
CA ALA A 70 -7.99 1.10 21.00
C ALA A 70 -8.38 1.92 19.76
N TYR A 71 -8.37 3.25 19.87
CA TYR A 71 -8.61 4.14 18.74
C TYR A 71 -7.47 4.06 17.72
N ALA A 72 -6.22 4.06 18.18
CA ALA A 72 -5.05 3.93 17.32
C ALA A 72 -5.00 2.57 16.62
N LEU A 73 -5.37 1.48 17.31
CA LEU A 73 -5.50 0.15 16.69
C LEU A 73 -6.59 0.10 15.62
N ALA A 74 -7.75 0.71 15.89
CA ALA A 74 -8.84 0.73 14.91
C ALA A 74 -8.49 1.58 13.67
N ARG A 75 -7.86 2.74 13.88
CA ARG A 75 -7.33 3.58 12.79
C ARG A 75 -6.21 2.89 12.03
N GLY A 76 -5.27 2.27 12.73
CA GLY A 76 -4.18 1.49 12.17
C GLY A 76 -4.70 0.43 11.23
N PHE A 77 -5.72 -0.32 11.66
CA PHE A 77 -6.34 -1.38 10.87
C PHE A 77 -6.82 -0.89 9.51
N PHE A 78 -7.50 0.26 9.46
CA PHE A 78 -7.98 0.83 8.20
C PHE A 78 -6.87 1.35 7.30
N ILE A 79 -5.70 1.68 7.84
CA ILE A 79 -4.54 2.15 7.07
C ILE A 79 -3.69 0.96 6.59
N VAL A 80 -3.49 -0.04 7.44
CA VAL A 80 -2.57 -1.17 7.20
C VAL A 80 -3.18 -2.20 6.25
N VAL A 81 -4.47 -2.52 6.38
CA VAL A 81 -5.09 -3.59 5.59
C VAL A 81 -5.05 -3.32 4.08
N PRO A 82 -5.36 -2.10 3.57
CA PRO A 82 -5.20 -1.78 2.15
C PRO A 82 -3.78 -2.00 1.64
N VAL A 83 -2.77 -1.58 2.42
CA VAL A 83 -1.34 -1.78 2.10
C VAL A 83 -1.05 -3.26 1.94
N VAL A 84 -1.52 -4.08 2.89
CA VAL A 84 -1.30 -5.53 2.87
C VAL A 84 -2.02 -6.18 1.69
N ILE A 85 -3.24 -5.75 1.35
CA ILE A 85 -3.98 -6.23 0.17
C ILE A 85 -3.19 -5.93 -1.11
N VAL A 86 -2.73 -4.69 -1.30
CA VAL A 86 -1.96 -4.26 -2.47
C VAL A 86 -0.64 -5.02 -2.59
N LEU A 87 0.07 -5.25 -1.48
CA LEU A 87 1.33 -5.98 -1.44
C LEU A 87 1.17 -7.51 -1.38
N SER A 88 -0.05 -8.01 -1.26
CA SER A 88 -0.30 -9.45 -1.14
C SER A 88 0.20 -10.28 -2.33
N PRO A 89 0.12 -9.82 -3.60
CA PRO A 89 0.69 -10.57 -4.73
C PRO A 89 2.22 -10.68 -4.63
N LEU A 90 2.89 -9.63 -4.15
CA LEU A 90 4.34 -9.62 -3.92
C LEU A 90 4.73 -10.68 -2.89
N PHE A 91 4.08 -10.66 -1.71
CA PHE A 91 4.41 -11.62 -0.64
C PHE A 91 4.14 -13.07 -1.04
N LEU A 92 3.03 -13.31 -1.74
CA LEU A 92 2.70 -14.64 -2.23
C LEU A 92 3.69 -15.11 -3.30
N SER A 93 4.12 -14.22 -4.18
CA SER A 93 5.16 -14.47 -5.19
C SER A 93 6.51 -14.79 -4.55
N LEU A 94 6.94 -14.03 -3.55
CA LEU A 94 8.16 -14.28 -2.78
C LEU A 94 8.12 -15.65 -2.08
N TYR A 95 6.99 -15.98 -1.44
CA TYR A 95 6.78 -17.29 -0.82
C TYR A 95 6.95 -18.42 -1.84
N ARG A 96 6.38 -18.27 -3.04
CA ARG A 96 6.45 -19.27 -4.11
C ARG A 96 7.83 -19.41 -4.74
N ILE A 97 8.58 -18.32 -4.91
CA ILE A 97 9.96 -18.39 -5.41
C ILE A 97 10.83 -19.18 -4.41
N ARG A 98 10.61 -18.99 -3.10
CA ARG A 98 11.31 -19.72 -2.04
C ARG A 98 10.87 -21.19 -1.94
N HIS A 99 9.57 -21.44 -2.00
CA HIS A 99 8.96 -22.77 -1.88
C HIS A 99 8.45 -23.25 -3.24
N SER A 100 9.37 -23.35 -4.21
CA SER A 100 9.05 -23.72 -5.58
C SER A 100 8.57 -25.18 -5.65
N GLY A 101 7.26 -25.39 -5.50
CA GLY A 101 6.60 -26.62 -5.93
C GLY A 101 6.52 -26.62 -7.45
N GLY A 102 7.25 -27.51 -8.11
CA GLY A 102 7.12 -27.69 -9.56
C GLY A 102 5.67 -28.02 -9.97
N GLY A 103 5.29 -27.61 -11.18
CA GLY A 103 3.97 -27.88 -11.74
C GLY A 103 3.10 -26.64 -11.90
N PHE A 104 2.03 -26.78 -12.69
CA PHE A 104 1.09 -25.71 -13.02
C PHE A 104 0.08 -25.43 -11.90
N LEU A 105 -0.27 -26.45 -11.10
CA LEU A 105 -1.31 -26.35 -10.07
C LEU A 105 -1.05 -25.25 -9.02
N PRO A 106 0.18 -25.04 -8.50
CA PRO A 106 0.43 -23.91 -7.59
C PRO A 106 0.29 -22.53 -8.26
N VAL A 107 0.43 -22.45 -9.59
CA VAL A 107 0.14 -21.22 -10.37
C VAL A 107 -1.35 -20.97 -10.42
N ALA A 108 -2.16 -22.01 -10.65
CA ALA A 108 -3.61 -21.88 -10.59
C ALA A 108 -4.09 -21.42 -9.21
N VAL A 109 -3.56 -22.01 -8.12
CA VAL A 109 -3.92 -21.57 -6.75
C VAL A 109 -3.47 -20.14 -6.48
N TYR A 110 -2.29 -19.72 -6.96
CA TYR A 110 -1.85 -18.33 -6.89
C TYR A 110 -2.86 -17.38 -7.54
N ILE A 111 -3.29 -17.68 -8.77
CA ILE A 111 -4.29 -16.87 -9.50
C ILE A 111 -5.61 -16.81 -8.72
N ILE A 112 -6.07 -17.94 -8.19
CA ILE A 112 -7.32 -18.01 -7.41
C ILE A 112 -7.22 -17.17 -6.12
N LEU A 113 -6.09 -17.25 -5.39
CA LEU A 113 -5.89 -16.46 -4.18
C LEU A 113 -5.85 -14.97 -4.51
N CYS A 114 -5.08 -14.55 -5.51
CA CYS A 114 -5.06 -13.16 -5.96
C CYS A 114 -6.46 -12.69 -6.38
N ALA A 115 -7.20 -13.48 -7.16
CA ALA A 115 -8.57 -13.15 -7.54
C ALA A 115 -9.48 -13.02 -6.31
N ALA A 116 -9.38 -13.92 -5.34
CA ALA A 116 -10.16 -13.84 -4.10
C ALA A 116 -9.82 -12.57 -3.31
N THR A 117 -8.54 -12.20 -3.21
CA THR A 117 -8.12 -10.97 -2.51
C THR A 117 -8.71 -9.73 -3.17
N TRP A 118 -8.57 -9.60 -4.48
CA TRP A 118 -8.95 -8.38 -5.18
C TRP A 118 -10.43 -8.31 -5.53
N ILE A 119 -11.10 -9.43 -5.82
CA ILE A 119 -12.52 -9.43 -6.22
C ILE A 119 -13.45 -9.55 -4.99
N VAL A 120 -12.99 -10.19 -3.91
CA VAL A 120 -13.82 -10.47 -2.74
C VAL A 120 -13.34 -9.71 -1.51
N LEU A 121 -12.09 -9.90 -1.09
CA LEU A 121 -11.61 -9.33 0.17
C LEU A 121 -11.54 -7.80 0.16
N PHE A 122 -11.05 -7.19 -0.92
CA PHE A 122 -10.91 -5.74 -1.00
C PHE A 122 -12.27 -5.02 -1.00
N PRO A 123 -13.28 -5.40 -1.83
CA PRO A 123 -14.61 -4.80 -1.72
C PRO A 123 -15.26 -4.98 -0.34
N LEU A 124 -15.13 -6.17 0.27
CA LEU A 124 -15.64 -6.40 1.62
C LEU A 124 -14.95 -5.51 2.66
N PHE A 125 -13.64 -5.27 2.51
CA PHE A 125 -12.92 -4.32 3.35
C PHE A 125 -13.45 -2.89 3.18
N ILE A 126 -13.66 -2.44 1.93
CA ILE A 126 -14.21 -1.11 1.64
C ILE A 126 -15.60 -0.94 2.28
N GLU A 127 -16.49 -1.92 2.12
CA GLU A 127 -17.82 -1.90 2.72
C GLU A 127 -17.79 -1.93 4.24
N PHE A 128 -16.87 -2.71 4.81
CA PHE A 128 -16.65 -2.75 6.26
C PHE A 128 -16.15 -1.40 6.77
N LYS A 129 -15.14 -0.83 6.12
CA LYS A 129 -14.60 0.50 6.43
C LYS A 129 -15.68 1.57 6.43
N TRP A 130 -16.51 1.64 5.37
CA TRP A 130 -17.59 2.62 5.30
C TRP A 130 -18.64 2.48 6.42
N LYS A 131 -18.85 1.27 6.95
CA LYS A 131 -19.78 1.03 8.06
C LYS A 131 -19.16 1.30 9.43
N ALA A 132 -17.87 1.00 9.59
CA ALA A 132 -17.19 0.99 10.88
C ALA A 132 -16.39 2.27 11.17
N GLU A 133 -15.80 2.92 10.16
CA GLU A 133 -15.02 4.14 10.36
C GLU A 133 -15.86 5.30 10.94
N PRO A 134 -17.12 5.55 10.50
CA PRO A 134 -17.94 6.61 11.08
C PRO A 134 -18.36 6.35 12.53
N THR A 135 -18.32 5.10 13.00
CA THR A 135 -18.68 4.74 14.38
C THR A 135 -17.49 4.82 15.33
N LEU A 136 -16.28 5.03 14.79
CA LEU A 136 -15.12 5.32 15.62
C LEU A 136 -15.32 6.65 16.35
N PRO A 137 -14.91 6.74 17.63
CA PRO A 137 -14.92 8.01 18.32
C PRO A 137 -14.08 9.00 17.50
N PRO A 138 -14.51 10.27 17.40
CA PRO A 138 -13.69 11.28 16.74
C PRO A 138 -12.30 11.26 17.36
N ALA A 139 -11.27 11.45 16.53
CA ALA A 139 -9.91 11.66 17.02
C ALA A 139 -10.00 12.65 18.18
N SER A 140 -9.45 12.30 19.35
CA SER A 140 -9.40 13.26 20.45
C SER A 140 -8.82 14.54 19.85
N LYS A 141 -9.59 15.64 19.83
CA LYS A 141 -9.07 16.90 19.30
C LYS A 141 -7.75 17.13 20.00
N ASN A 142 -6.69 17.25 19.22
CA ASN A 142 -5.36 17.41 19.79
C ASN A 142 -5.29 18.85 20.29
N SER A 143 -5.84 19.08 21.49
CA SER A 143 -5.66 20.35 22.17
C SER A 143 -4.17 20.65 22.19
N PRO A 144 -3.75 21.78 21.63
CA PRO A 144 -2.35 22.10 21.49
C PRO A 144 -1.69 22.12 22.87
N THR A 145 -0.51 21.53 22.96
CA THR A 145 0.26 21.39 24.19
C THR A 145 0.61 22.77 24.76
N ALA A 146 0.26 22.99 26.03
CA ALA A 146 0.66 24.17 26.78
C ALA A 146 2.18 24.22 27.01
N GLY A 147 2.71 25.41 27.27
CA GLY A 147 4.14 25.62 27.57
C GLY A 147 5.01 26.00 26.36
N TYR A 148 4.42 26.15 25.17
CA TYR A 148 5.16 26.42 23.92
C TYR A 148 4.62 27.63 23.17
N PHE A 149 5.54 28.37 22.52
CA PHE A 149 5.23 29.46 21.59
C PHE A 149 4.84 28.91 20.22
N ARG A 150 3.84 29.52 19.58
CA ARG A 150 3.25 29.07 18.32
C ARG A 150 2.90 30.25 17.41
N PRO A 151 3.06 30.17 16.09
CA PRO A 151 2.51 31.19 15.20
C PRO A 151 0.97 31.19 15.31
N TYR A 152 0.39 32.40 15.30
CA TYR A 152 -1.04 32.61 15.32
C TYR A 152 -1.39 33.94 14.65
N SER A 153 -2.11 33.91 13.53
CA SER A 153 -2.68 35.11 12.86
C SER A 153 -1.65 36.22 12.60
N GLY A 154 -0.45 35.87 12.16
CA GLY A 154 0.64 36.81 11.88
C GLY A 154 1.44 37.29 13.11
N GLY A 155 1.15 36.74 14.29
CA GLY A 155 1.89 36.92 15.54
C GLY A 155 2.34 35.60 16.17
N ILE A 156 2.67 35.61 17.46
CA ILE A 156 3.10 34.42 18.23
C ILE A 156 2.22 34.26 19.47
N ALA A 157 1.52 33.13 19.62
CA ALA A 157 0.75 32.76 20.80
C ALA A 157 1.53 31.82 21.73
N TYR A 158 1.37 31.97 23.04
CA TYR A 158 1.89 31.07 24.08
C TYR A 158 0.73 30.52 24.93
N LEU A 159 0.56 29.21 24.91
CA LEU A 159 -0.47 28.51 25.69
C LEU A 159 -0.01 28.33 27.14
N LEU A 160 -0.76 28.87 28.10
CA LEU A 160 -0.45 28.69 29.53
C LEU A 160 -0.87 27.29 30.01
N HIS A 161 -0.13 26.74 30.97
CA HIS A 161 -0.51 25.51 31.66
C HIS A 161 -1.75 25.70 32.55
N ASP A 162 -1.80 26.82 33.27
CA ASP A 162 -2.88 27.16 34.21
C ASP A 162 -3.70 28.33 33.66
N ALA A 163 -4.29 28.13 32.48
CA ALA A 163 -5.16 29.15 31.89
C ALA A 163 -6.51 29.21 32.64
N PRO A 164 -7.06 30.40 32.92
CA PRO A 164 -8.37 30.54 33.57
C PRO A 164 -9.52 29.99 32.70
N ALA A 165 -9.30 29.83 31.40
CA ALA A 165 -10.17 29.14 30.46
C ALA A 165 -9.32 28.39 29.40
N PRO A 166 -9.80 27.25 28.86
CA PRO A 166 -9.03 26.36 27.98
C PRO A 166 -8.57 26.96 26.64
N GLU A 167 -9.03 28.16 26.29
CA GLU A 167 -8.71 28.85 25.03
C GLU A 167 -7.94 30.16 25.26
N THR A 168 -7.33 30.33 26.44
CA THR A 168 -6.59 31.55 26.78
C THR A 168 -5.10 31.37 26.46
N ALA A 169 -4.54 32.26 25.64
CA ALA A 169 -3.12 32.31 25.35
C ALA A 169 -2.57 33.73 25.47
N VAL A 170 -1.27 33.83 25.71
CA VAL A 170 -0.54 35.09 25.60
C VAL A 170 -0.14 35.29 24.14
N VAL A 171 -0.70 36.29 23.47
CA VAL A 171 -0.38 36.61 22.08
C VAL A 171 0.57 37.80 22.03
N LEU A 172 1.70 37.59 21.36
CA LEU A 172 2.67 38.58 20.94
C LEU A 172 2.28 39.10 19.55
N ASN A 173 1.82 40.34 19.51
CA ASN A 173 1.47 41.01 18.26
C ASN A 173 2.73 41.60 17.62
N SER A 174 2.91 41.39 16.32
CA SER A 174 4.13 41.80 15.57
C SER A 174 4.20 43.32 15.28
N THR A 175 3.26 44.11 15.81
CA THR A 175 3.09 45.54 15.50
C THR A 175 3.95 46.51 16.30
N GLY A 176 4.86 46.04 17.17
CA GLY A 176 5.94 46.86 17.73
C GLY A 176 5.56 47.85 18.84
N ASP A 177 4.36 47.76 19.42
CA ASP A 177 3.94 48.59 20.56
C ASP A 177 4.36 47.98 21.92
N GLU A 178 4.55 48.81 22.95
CA GLU A 178 4.89 48.36 24.32
C GLU A 178 3.81 47.48 24.98
N ASN A 179 2.60 47.44 24.41
CA ASN A 179 1.51 46.52 24.78
C ASN A 179 1.43 45.29 23.85
N ALA A 180 2.54 44.89 23.20
CA ALA A 180 2.56 43.78 22.25
C ALA A 180 2.16 42.42 22.86
N VAL A 181 2.10 42.30 24.19
CA VAL A 181 1.82 41.05 24.91
C VAL A 181 0.45 41.14 25.58
N CYS A 182 -0.55 40.45 25.02
CA CYS A 182 -1.91 40.44 25.55
C CYS A 182 -2.38 39.01 25.83
N LEU A 183 -3.12 38.82 26.93
CA LEU A 183 -3.95 37.62 27.11
C LEU A 183 -5.16 37.74 26.20
N SER A 184 -5.31 36.83 25.25
CA SER A 184 -6.46 36.78 24.37
C SER A 184 -7.05 35.38 24.32
N GLN A 185 -8.35 35.32 24.03
CA GLN A 185 -8.96 34.09 23.56
C GLN A 185 -8.47 33.83 22.13
N ILE A 186 -7.91 32.65 21.93
CA ILE A 186 -7.38 32.23 20.63
C ILE A 186 -8.33 31.24 19.98
N ASP A 187 -8.51 31.40 18.67
CA ASP A 187 -9.16 30.38 17.86
C ASP A 187 -8.19 29.22 17.64
N THR A 188 -8.42 28.13 18.37
CA THR A 188 -7.60 26.92 18.27
C THR A 188 -7.61 26.32 16.86
N SER A 189 -8.66 26.54 16.07
CA SER A 189 -8.75 26.04 14.69
C SER A 189 -7.80 26.76 13.73
N VAL A 190 -7.60 28.07 13.91
CA VAL A 190 -6.64 28.86 13.12
C VAL A 190 -5.21 28.42 13.46
N MET A 191 -4.92 28.23 14.75
CA MET A 191 -3.61 27.77 15.20
C MET A 191 -3.30 26.34 14.74
N GLU A 192 -4.30 25.45 14.74
CA GLU A 192 -4.19 24.10 14.18
C GLU A 192 -3.92 24.13 12.66
N ALA A 193 -4.62 24.99 11.92
CA ALA A 193 -4.43 25.17 10.48
C ALA A 193 -3.02 25.69 10.13
N GLU A 194 -2.49 26.64 10.91
CA GLU A 194 -1.13 27.16 10.75
C GLU A 194 -0.04 26.17 11.20
N SER A 195 -0.39 25.23 12.09
CA SER A 195 0.54 24.19 12.56
C SER A 195 0.58 22.95 11.64
N ALA A 196 -0.41 22.77 10.77
CA ALA A 196 -0.50 21.62 9.85
C ALA A 196 0.82 21.35 9.09
N PRO A 197 1.21 20.08 8.87
CA PRO A 197 0.45 18.84 9.12
C PRO A 197 0.54 18.30 10.57
N PHE A 198 1.33 18.94 11.44
CA PHE A 198 1.55 18.47 12.81
C PHE A 198 0.89 19.42 13.81
N ALA A 199 0.19 18.89 14.80
CA ALA A 199 -0.42 19.73 15.84
C ALA A 199 0.61 20.48 16.70
N ASP A 200 1.91 20.18 16.59
CA ASP A 200 2.99 20.85 17.29
C ASP A 200 4.10 21.30 16.32
N ILE A 201 4.55 22.55 16.43
CA ILE A 201 5.58 23.14 15.57
C ILE A 201 6.94 22.49 15.81
N LEU A 202 7.22 22.05 17.03
CA LEU A 202 8.44 21.31 17.33
C LEU A 202 8.51 20.01 16.53
N ILE A 203 7.38 19.31 16.35
CA ILE A 203 7.30 18.11 15.51
C ILE A 203 7.58 18.47 14.05
N ARG A 204 6.95 19.54 13.55
CA ARG A 204 7.13 20.00 12.16
C ARG A 204 8.59 20.32 11.85
N GLU A 205 9.32 20.86 12.82
CA GLU A 205 10.71 21.27 12.68
C GLU A 205 11.71 20.13 12.93
N THR A 206 11.40 19.15 13.79
CA THR A 206 12.32 18.05 14.12
C THR A 206 12.10 16.77 13.33
N VAL A 207 10.87 16.46 12.94
CA VAL A 207 10.56 15.28 12.15
C VAL A 207 10.63 15.68 10.68
N PRO A 208 11.63 15.19 9.91
CA PRO A 208 11.63 15.42 8.48
C PRO A 208 10.30 14.91 7.94
N SER A 209 9.57 15.77 7.22
CA SER A 209 8.29 15.41 6.63
C SER A 209 8.47 14.08 5.90
N PHE A 210 7.73 13.05 6.34
CA PHE A 210 7.69 11.79 5.62
C PHE A 210 7.44 12.12 4.15
N PRO A 211 8.21 11.58 3.19
CA PRO A 211 8.12 12.04 1.81
C PRO A 211 6.67 11.96 1.37
N VAL A 212 6.06 13.14 1.13
CA VAL A 212 4.60 13.29 1.03
C VAL A 212 4.05 12.34 -0.04
N TRP A 213 4.84 12.09 -1.08
CA TRP A 213 4.52 11.18 -2.17
C TRP A 213 4.36 9.69 -1.77
N ILE A 214 5.02 9.20 -0.71
CA ILE A 214 4.90 7.80 -0.25
C ILE A 214 3.62 7.61 0.54
N GLY A 215 3.32 8.52 1.49
CA GLY A 215 2.07 8.49 2.25
C GLY A 215 0.86 8.76 1.35
N SER A 216 0.94 9.83 0.55
CA SER A 216 -0.08 10.21 -0.45
C SER A 216 -0.32 9.10 -1.48
N GLY A 217 0.68 8.28 -1.80
CA GLY A 217 0.56 7.26 -2.83
C GLY A 217 -0.42 6.14 -2.47
N ILE A 218 -0.30 5.55 -1.28
CA ILE A 218 -1.19 4.45 -0.87
C ILE A 218 -2.60 4.98 -0.61
N ASP A 219 -2.72 6.13 0.03
CA ASP A 219 -4.01 6.82 0.23
C ASP A 219 -4.68 7.10 -1.13
N MET A 220 -3.90 7.45 -2.17
CA MET A 220 -4.41 7.62 -3.53
C MET A 220 -4.89 6.30 -4.13
N ILE A 221 -4.17 5.19 -3.99
CA ILE A 221 -4.65 3.88 -4.48
C ILE A 221 -5.95 3.49 -3.79
N GLU A 222 -6.02 3.66 -2.47
CA GLU A 222 -7.23 3.36 -1.71
C GLU A 222 -8.40 4.26 -2.15
N LEU A 223 -8.16 5.57 -2.29
CA LEU A 223 -9.16 6.53 -2.78
C LEU A 223 -9.71 6.12 -4.15
N HIS A 224 -8.85 5.73 -5.09
CA HIS A 224 -9.28 5.27 -6.41
C HIS A 224 -10.03 3.94 -6.34
N ALA A 225 -9.65 3.03 -5.44
CA ALA A 225 -10.37 1.79 -5.19
C ALA A 225 -11.79 2.07 -4.67
N GLU A 226 -11.91 2.96 -3.67
CA GLU A 226 -13.20 3.37 -3.12
C GLU A 226 -14.09 4.06 -4.17
N GLN A 227 -13.53 4.99 -4.95
CA GLN A 227 -14.26 5.67 -6.02
C GLN A 227 -14.72 4.69 -7.12
N ALA A 228 -13.86 3.75 -7.52
CA ALA A 228 -14.20 2.72 -8.49
C ALA A 228 -15.33 1.81 -7.97
N TRP A 229 -15.27 1.40 -6.70
CA TRP A 229 -16.32 0.59 -6.08
C TRP A 229 -17.65 1.35 -6.00
N ARG A 230 -17.63 2.63 -5.58
CA ARG A 230 -18.84 3.50 -5.55
C ARG A 230 -19.46 3.72 -6.93
N SER A 231 -18.62 3.82 -7.96
CA SER A 231 -19.06 4.06 -9.34
C SER A 231 -19.65 2.82 -10.02
N GLY A 232 -19.56 1.65 -9.37
CA GLY A 232 -20.17 0.40 -9.79
C GLY A 232 -19.22 -0.57 -10.49
N HIS A 233 -19.76 -1.73 -10.87
CA HIS A 233 -19.00 -2.89 -11.33
C HIS A 233 -18.05 -2.61 -12.52
N PHE A 234 -18.43 -1.74 -13.46
CA PHE A 234 -17.57 -1.42 -14.61
C PHE A 234 -16.35 -0.61 -14.19
N ALA A 235 -16.49 0.38 -13.32
CA ALA A 235 -15.34 1.13 -12.81
C ALA A 235 -14.43 0.23 -11.96
N TRP A 236 -15.01 -0.70 -11.19
CA TRP A 236 -14.24 -1.72 -10.47
C TRP A 236 -13.43 -2.63 -11.41
N LEU A 237 -14.02 -3.08 -12.51
CA LEU A 237 -13.29 -3.84 -13.55
C LEU A 237 -12.12 -3.04 -14.13
N GLY A 238 -12.28 -1.72 -14.30
CA GLY A 238 -11.21 -0.83 -14.69
C GLY A 238 -10.08 -0.79 -13.66
N PHE A 239 -10.42 -0.63 -12.38
CA PHE A 239 -9.45 -0.66 -11.28
C PHE A 239 -8.72 -2.01 -11.18
N LEU A 240 -9.40 -3.14 -11.44
CA LEU A 240 -8.77 -4.47 -11.46
C LEU A 240 -7.65 -4.63 -12.51
N SER A 241 -7.53 -3.73 -13.49
CA SER A 241 -6.36 -3.71 -14.38
C SER A 241 -5.04 -3.56 -13.60
N PHE A 242 -5.03 -2.74 -12.54
CA PHE A 242 -3.88 -2.56 -11.65
C PHE A 242 -3.54 -3.85 -10.91
N ALA A 243 -4.57 -4.53 -10.38
CA ALA A 243 -4.41 -5.82 -9.72
C ALA A 243 -3.82 -6.88 -10.65
N ILE A 244 -4.30 -6.93 -11.90
CA ILE A 244 -3.82 -7.85 -12.92
C ILE A 244 -2.34 -7.56 -13.25
N ALA A 245 -1.96 -6.29 -13.38
CA ALA A 245 -0.58 -5.89 -13.62
C ALA A 245 0.35 -6.37 -12.49
N LEU A 246 0.02 -6.10 -11.22
CA LEU A 246 0.80 -6.59 -10.07
C LEU A 246 0.85 -8.12 -10.03
N CYS A 247 -0.27 -8.80 -10.21
CA CYS A 247 -0.28 -10.27 -10.13
C CYS A 247 0.54 -10.93 -11.24
N SER A 248 0.64 -10.28 -12.41
CA SER A 248 1.34 -10.79 -13.58
C SER A 248 2.87 -10.75 -13.47
N THR A 249 3.44 -9.88 -12.63
CA THR A 249 4.90 -9.72 -12.47
C THR A 249 5.56 -11.01 -11.99
N TYR A 250 4.82 -11.85 -11.26
CA TYR A 250 5.21 -13.20 -10.88
C TYR A 250 5.72 -14.02 -12.07
N ALA A 251 5.15 -13.85 -13.27
CA ALA A 251 5.56 -14.57 -14.47
C ALA A 251 7.03 -14.31 -14.85
N VAL A 252 7.57 -13.12 -14.54
CA VAL A 252 8.97 -12.78 -14.83
C VAL A 252 9.95 -13.58 -13.98
N SER A 253 9.50 -14.11 -12.83
CA SER A 253 10.33 -15.01 -12.00
C SER A 253 10.74 -16.30 -12.73
N PHE A 254 10.03 -16.69 -13.81
CA PHE A 254 10.38 -17.85 -14.63
C PHE A 254 11.59 -17.62 -15.56
N CYS A 255 12.09 -16.38 -15.69
CA CYS A 255 13.23 -16.04 -16.53
C CYS A 255 14.58 -16.55 -16.00
N SER A 256 14.68 -16.86 -14.70
CA SER A 256 15.93 -17.29 -14.08
C SER A 256 15.74 -18.51 -13.17
N ASP A 257 16.71 -19.43 -13.20
CA ASP A 257 16.80 -20.53 -12.23
C ASP A 257 17.26 -20.04 -10.85
N TRP A 258 17.87 -18.86 -10.80
CA TRP A 258 18.45 -18.29 -9.58
C TRP A 258 17.36 -17.57 -8.80
N ARG A 259 17.02 -18.11 -7.63
CA ARG A 259 15.98 -17.54 -6.74
C ARG A 259 16.19 -16.06 -6.45
N LEU A 260 17.43 -15.65 -6.19
CA LEU A 260 17.77 -14.24 -5.91
C LEU A 260 17.46 -13.34 -7.11
N VAL A 261 17.79 -13.79 -8.33
CA VAL A 261 17.52 -13.04 -9.56
C VAL A 261 16.02 -12.97 -9.83
N GLY A 262 15.28 -14.06 -9.59
CA GLY A 262 13.82 -14.06 -9.68
C GLY A 262 13.16 -13.10 -8.70
N ILE A 263 13.65 -13.03 -7.46
CA ILE A 263 13.21 -12.05 -6.45
C ILE A 263 13.51 -10.63 -6.92
N LEU A 264 14.71 -10.38 -7.46
CA LEU A 264 15.09 -9.04 -7.95
C LEU A 264 14.20 -8.59 -9.11
N TYR A 265 13.93 -9.46 -10.09
CA TYR A 265 13.01 -9.14 -11.18
C TYR A 265 11.59 -8.85 -10.67
N LEU A 266 11.10 -9.65 -9.73
CA LEU A 266 9.80 -9.43 -9.10
C LEU A 266 9.75 -8.04 -8.43
N LEU A 267 10.74 -7.71 -7.59
CA LEU A 267 10.78 -6.43 -6.88
C LEU A 267 10.87 -5.23 -7.83
N ILE A 268 11.67 -5.33 -8.91
CA ILE A 268 11.79 -4.27 -9.91
C ILE A 268 10.47 -4.09 -10.67
N MET A 269 9.83 -5.18 -11.09
CA MET A 269 8.60 -5.11 -11.88
C MET A 269 7.40 -4.67 -11.02
N ASP A 270 7.22 -5.21 -9.82
CA ASP A 270 6.18 -4.76 -8.88
C ASP A 270 6.40 -3.31 -8.46
N GLY A 271 7.65 -2.95 -8.12
CA GLY A 271 8.01 -1.58 -7.79
C GLY A 271 7.73 -0.61 -8.94
N GLY A 272 7.99 -1.04 -10.19
CA GLY A 272 7.68 -0.27 -11.39
C GLY A 272 6.19 -0.09 -11.64
N VAL A 273 5.40 -1.17 -11.53
CA VAL A 273 3.92 -1.11 -11.67
C VAL A 273 3.31 -0.23 -10.58
N LEU A 274 3.74 -0.41 -9.33
CA LEU A 274 3.28 0.38 -8.20
C LEU A 274 3.65 1.87 -8.40
N SER A 275 4.93 2.17 -8.62
CA SER A 275 5.41 3.55 -8.79
C SER A 275 4.74 4.24 -9.99
N PHE A 276 4.51 3.52 -11.10
CA PHE A 276 3.80 4.08 -12.24
C PHE A 276 2.35 4.44 -11.89
N ASN A 277 1.60 3.53 -11.26
CA ASN A 277 0.21 3.80 -10.88
C ASN A 277 0.10 4.92 -9.83
N LEU A 278 1.09 5.03 -8.93
CA LEU A 278 1.19 6.14 -7.97
C LEU A 278 1.46 7.48 -8.66
N LEU A 279 2.47 7.52 -9.54
CA LEU A 279 2.89 8.75 -10.19
C LEU A 279 1.96 9.17 -11.33
N TYR A 280 1.17 8.26 -11.90
CA TYR A 280 0.26 8.55 -13.00
C TYR A 280 -0.71 9.70 -12.69
N HIS A 281 -1.09 9.86 -11.41
CA HIS A 281 -1.97 10.93 -10.98
C HIS A 281 -1.27 12.26 -10.65
N SER A 282 0.07 12.27 -10.59
CA SER A 282 0.86 13.47 -10.34
C SER A 282 0.90 14.42 -11.54
N GLU A 283 1.36 15.65 -11.32
CA GLU A 283 1.56 16.65 -12.37
C GLU A 283 2.49 16.17 -13.49
N TYR A 284 3.44 15.28 -13.17
CA TYR A 284 4.41 14.75 -14.13
C TYR A 284 3.75 14.07 -15.34
N PHE A 285 2.64 13.37 -15.10
CA PHE A 285 1.90 12.63 -16.14
C PHE A 285 0.64 13.37 -16.63
N GLU A 286 0.45 14.64 -16.29
CA GLU A 286 -0.72 15.41 -16.71
C GLU A 286 -0.89 15.46 -18.23
N ARG A 287 0.20 15.76 -18.96
CA ARG A 287 0.17 15.79 -20.43
C ARG A 287 -0.24 14.45 -21.04
N LEU A 288 0.20 13.35 -20.43
CA LEU A 288 -0.13 12.00 -20.88
C LEU A 288 -1.64 11.72 -20.69
N ARG A 289 -2.20 12.11 -19.52
CA ARG A 289 -3.64 12.00 -19.24
C ARG A 289 -4.48 12.86 -20.17
N GLN A 290 -4.08 14.11 -20.40
CA GLN A 290 -4.79 15.02 -21.31
C GLN A 290 -4.79 14.49 -22.75
N ALA A 291 -3.70 13.90 -23.21
CA ALA A 291 -3.60 13.27 -24.52
C ALA A 291 -4.51 12.04 -24.68
N ALA A 292 -4.94 11.41 -23.58
CA ALA A 292 -5.86 10.27 -23.59
C ALA A 292 -7.35 10.65 -23.62
N VAL A 293 -7.70 11.91 -23.32
CA VAL A 293 -9.09 12.39 -23.33
C VAL A 293 -9.82 12.13 -24.68
N PRO A 294 -9.19 12.32 -25.85
CA PRO A 294 -9.80 11.96 -27.15
C PRO A 294 -10.08 10.46 -27.30
N LEU A 295 -9.24 9.60 -26.70
CA LEU A 295 -9.39 8.15 -26.74
C LEU A 295 -10.66 7.72 -25.97
N ALA A 296 -10.89 8.34 -24.80
CA ALA A 296 -12.09 8.11 -23.99
C ALA A 296 -13.37 8.55 -24.72
N LYS A 297 -13.31 9.65 -25.49
CA LYS A 297 -14.46 10.17 -26.26
C LYS A 297 -14.82 9.30 -27.46
N THR A 298 -13.83 8.66 -28.09
CA THR A 298 -14.02 7.82 -29.28
C THR A 298 -14.72 6.49 -28.94
N PHE A 299 -14.56 6.00 -27.71
CA PHE A 299 -15.00 4.67 -27.30
C PHE A 299 -15.81 4.75 -25.99
N PRO A 300 -17.15 4.77 -26.05
CA PRO A 300 -18.01 5.03 -24.88
C PRO A 300 -17.94 3.94 -23.79
N PHE A 301 -17.43 2.75 -24.13
CA PHE A 301 -17.15 1.69 -23.15
C PHE A 301 -16.07 2.11 -22.13
N PHE A 302 -15.05 2.85 -22.56
CA PHE A 302 -13.97 3.27 -21.68
C PHE A 302 -14.41 4.35 -20.69
N VAL A 303 -15.40 5.17 -21.05
CA VAL A 303 -15.99 6.16 -20.13
C VAL A 303 -16.57 5.49 -18.87
N ARG A 304 -17.10 4.27 -19.02
CA ARG A 304 -17.66 3.50 -17.89
C ARG A 304 -16.60 2.77 -17.06
N LEU A 305 -15.42 2.53 -17.64
CA LEU A 305 -14.30 1.86 -16.99
C LEU A 305 -13.41 2.81 -16.18
N GLY A 306 -13.59 4.12 -16.32
CA GLY A 306 -12.76 5.14 -15.67
C GLY A 306 -11.69 5.66 -16.63
N ASP A 307 -10.41 5.38 -16.34
CA ASP A 307 -9.29 5.88 -17.13
C ASP A 307 -8.81 4.84 -18.18
N PRO A 308 -9.15 5.01 -19.47
CA PRO A 308 -8.76 4.06 -20.51
C PRO A 308 -7.25 3.89 -20.66
N LEU A 309 -6.48 4.97 -20.52
CA LEU A 309 -5.06 4.92 -20.82
C LEU A 309 -4.34 4.13 -19.73
N LEU A 310 -4.67 4.40 -18.46
CA LEU A 310 -4.12 3.66 -17.34
C LEU A 310 -4.45 2.17 -17.45
N ILE A 311 -5.68 1.84 -17.82
CA ILE A 311 -6.12 0.45 -18.05
C ILE A 311 -5.31 -0.21 -19.17
N CYS A 312 -5.15 0.47 -20.31
CA CYS A 312 -4.36 -0.06 -21.44
C CYS A 312 -2.90 -0.30 -21.05
N ILE A 313 -2.29 0.60 -20.27
CA ILE A 313 -0.91 0.46 -19.80
C ILE A 313 -0.80 -0.72 -18.84
N ASN A 314 -1.72 -0.85 -17.88
CA ASN A 314 -1.73 -1.95 -16.92
C ASN A 314 -2.00 -3.31 -17.58
N ILE A 315 -2.95 -3.40 -18.52
CA ILE A 315 -3.20 -4.63 -19.28
C ILE A 315 -2.01 -4.95 -20.19
N GLY A 316 -1.43 -3.94 -20.85
CA GLY A 316 -0.26 -4.10 -21.71
C GLY A 316 0.96 -4.61 -20.94
N SER A 317 1.22 -4.05 -19.76
CA SER A 317 2.31 -4.52 -18.87
C SER A 317 2.06 -5.94 -18.40
N ALA A 318 0.80 -6.30 -18.10
CA ALA A 318 0.44 -7.64 -17.70
C ALA A 318 0.66 -8.67 -18.81
N ILE A 319 0.19 -8.37 -20.02
CA ILE A 319 0.40 -9.22 -21.20
C ILE A 319 1.89 -9.40 -21.47
N LEU A 320 2.69 -8.34 -21.37
CA LEU A 320 4.14 -8.41 -21.55
C LEU A 320 4.78 -9.34 -20.53
N CYS A 321 4.46 -9.20 -19.24
CA CYS A 321 5.00 -10.05 -18.18
C CYS A 321 4.64 -11.53 -18.39
N ILE A 322 3.37 -11.81 -18.72
CA ILE A 322 2.88 -13.16 -18.98
C ILE A 322 3.57 -13.75 -20.22
N ALA A 323 3.67 -13.00 -21.31
CA ALA A 323 4.29 -13.46 -22.55
C ALA A 323 5.77 -13.80 -22.33
N VAL A 324 6.52 -12.92 -21.65
CA VAL A 324 7.92 -13.13 -21.31
C VAL A 324 8.07 -14.37 -20.40
N GLY A 325 7.26 -14.49 -19.36
CA GLY A 325 7.30 -15.64 -18.44
C GLY A 325 6.95 -16.97 -19.12
N CYS A 326 5.92 -16.98 -19.97
CA CYS A 326 5.54 -18.15 -20.76
C CYS A 326 6.65 -18.55 -21.74
N LEU A 327 7.25 -17.58 -22.45
CA LEU A 327 8.36 -17.85 -23.37
C LEU A 327 9.56 -18.43 -22.63
N ALA A 328 9.93 -17.84 -21.48
CA ALA A 328 11.00 -18.34 -20.64
C ALA A 328 10.74 -19.78 -20.16
N ALA A 329 9.52 -20.07 -19.72
CA ALA A 329 9.11 -21.41 -19.30
C ALA A 329 9.21 -22.43 -20.45
N VAL A 330 8.79 -22.07 -21.67
CA VAL A 330 8.90 -22.93 -22.86
C VAL A 330 10.36 -23.19 -23.25
N VAL A 331 11.19 -22.15 -23.28
CA VAL A 331 12.63 -22.26 -23.58
C VAL A 331 13.32 -23.18 -22.56
N ARG A 332 12.97 -23.02 -21.28
CA ARG A 332 13.49 -23.86 -20.20
C ARG A 332 13.07 -25.33 -20.35
N ALA A 333 11.80 -25.58 -20.63
CA ALA A 333 11.30 -26.94 -20.88
C ALA A 333 12.02 -27.61 -22.05
N LYS A 334 12.29 -26.87 -23.14
CA LYS A 334 13.08 -27.36 -24.29
C LYS A 334 14.53 -27.67 -23.90
N ARG A 335 15.18 -26.82 -23.10
CA ARG A 335 16.57 -27.05 -22.63
C ARG A 335 16.68 -28.32 -21.79
N PHE A 336 15.74 -28.55 -20.87
CA PHE A 336 15.72 -29.77 -20.07
C PHE A 336 15.47 -31.03 -20.90
N LYS A 337 14.64 -30.94 -21.95
CA LYS A 337 14.41 -32.06 -22.86
C LYS A 337 15.65 -32.38 -23.73
N ARG A 338 16.46 -31.37 -24.08
CA ARG A 338 17.69 -31.55 -24.88
C ARG A 338 18.87 -32.09 -24.07
N ASN A 339 18.88 -31.86 -22.77
CA ASN A 339 19.94 -32.31 -21.85
C ASN A 339 19.66 -33.69 -21.20
N ARG A 340 18.51 -34.29 -21.51
CA ARG A 340 18.18 -35.70 -21.20
C ARG A 340 18.41 -36.55 -22.44
#